data_AF-A0A7Y3BY56-F1
#
_entry.id   AF-A0A7Y3BY56-F1
#
_cell.length_a   1.000
_cell.length_b   1.000
_cell.length_c   1.000
_cell.angle_alpha   90.00
_cell.angle_beta   90.00
_cell.angle_gamma   90.00
#
_symmetry.space_group_name_H-M   'P 1'
#
loop_
_entity.id
_entity.type
_entity.pdbx_description
1 polymer ?
#
loop_
_entity_poly.entity_id
_entity_poly.type
_entity_poly.pdbx_seq_one_letter_code
_entity_poly.pdbx_strand_id
1 'polypeptide(L)'
;SEEAGDAATRKLLRSVFVKGLTGVLIETLRAADAAGQGTWMRDHLTGVVASADGALLDRLLSGTSAHATRRAEEMEHAATLLRQLGVEPSITEVIARMLHDTDTSSMPVWIPSPSES
;
A
#
# COMPACT_ATOMS: atom_id res chain seq x y z
N SER A 1 -31.96 6.77 8.72
CA SER A 1 -32.15 6.16 7.40
C SER A 1 -30.91 5.35 7.06
N GLU A 2 -31.10 4.18 6.47
CA GLU A 2 -30.03 3.26 6.04
C GLU A 2 -29.02 3.98 5.12
N GLU A 3 -29.51 4.84 4.21
CA GLU A 3 -28.70 5.67 3.31
C GLU A 3 -27.70 6.61 4.01
N ALA A 4 -28.07 7.16 5.17
CA ALA A 4 -27.18 8.05 5.92
C ALA A 4 -26.05 7.25 6.61
N GLY A 5 -26.34 6.02 7.04
CA GLY A 5 -25.35 5.08 7.57
C GLY A 5 -24.35 4.66 6.49
N ASP A 6 -24.84 4.30 5.30
CA ASP A 6 -23.99 3.92 4.17
C ASP A 6 -23.06 5.05 3.71
N ALA A 7 -23.56 6.28 3.68
CA ALA A 7 -22.76 7.45 3.33
C ALA A 7 -21.61 7.67 4.34
N ALA A 8 -21.88 7.49 5.64
CA ALA A 8 -20.88 7.59 6.69
C ALA A 8 -19.81 6.49 6.58
N THR A 9 -20.23 5.24 6.35
CA THR A 9 -19.32 4.09 6.15
C THR A 9 -18.40 4.32 4.95
N ARG A 10 -18.93 4.72 3.80
CA ARG A 10 -18.12 5.03 2.60
C ARG A 10 -17.10 6.13 2.86
N LYS A 11 -17.47 7.16 3.64
CA LYS A 11 -16.55 8.23 4.02
C LYS A 11 -15.37 7.72 4.84
N LEU A 12 -15.63 6.82 5.80
CA LEU A 12 -14.57 6.24 6.64
C LEU A 12 -13.65 5.32 5.84
N LEU A 13 -14.20 4.46 4.97
CA LEU A 13 -13.39 3.60 4.10
C LEU A 13 -12.44 4.41 3.19
N ARG A 14 -12.94 5.49 2.58
CA ARG A 14 -12.08 6.43 1.82
C ARG A 14 -10.99 7.06 2.69
N SER A 15 -11.33 7.42 3.92
CA SER A 15 -10.36 7.99 4.86
C SER A 15 -9.25 7.01 5.21
N VAL A 16 -9.58 5.73 5.43
CA VAL A 16 -8.59 4.68 5.69
C VAL A 16 -7.61 4.57 4.52
N PHE A 17 -8.12 4.48 3.29
CA PHE A 17 -7.27 4.40 2.09
C PHE A 17 -6.38 5.64 1.92
N VAL A 18 -6.96 6.84 1.89
CA VAL A 18 -6.21 8.08 1.60
C VAL A 18 -5.15 8.35 2.67
N LYS A 19 -5.48 8.15 3.96
CA LYS A 19 -4.52 8.36 5.05
C LYS A 19 -3.46 7.26 5.09
N GLY A 20 -3.83 6.02 4.80
CA GLY A 20 -2.87 4.90 4.67
C GLY A 20 -1.86 5.18 3.57
N LEU A 21 -2.32 5.55 2.37
CA LEU A 21 -1.45 5.96 1.26
C LEU A 21 -0.56 7.14 1.65
N THR A 22 -1.11 8.15 2.33
CA THR A 22 -0.33 9.29 2.82
C THR A 22 0.80 8.86 3.76
N GLY A 23 0.54 7.91 4.68
CA GLY A 23 1.57 7.35 5.55
C GLY A 23 2.70 6.67 4.79
N VAL A 24 2.36 5.84 3.79
CA VAL A 24 3.35 5.20 2.90
C VAL A 24 4.18 6.24 2.16
N LEU A 25 3.55 7.28 1.59
CA LEU A 25 4.24 8.34 0.86
C LEU A 25 5.21 9.12 1.76
N ILE A 26 4.81 9.46 2.99
CA ILE A 26 5.66 10.18 3.95
C ILE A 26 6.92 9.38 4.27
N GLU A 27 6.78 8.10 4.61
CA GLU A 27 7.94 7.27 4.96
C GLU A 27 8.85 7.03 3.75
N THR A 28 8.26 6.75 2.59
CA THR A 28 9.00 6.54 1.33
C THR A 28 9.84 7.76 0.96
N LEU A 29 9.26 8.96 1.03
CA LEU A 29 9.98 10.19 0.68
C LEU A 29 11.07 10.54 1.70
N ARG A 30 10.85 10.30 3.01
CA ARG A 30 11.90 10.46 4.02
C ARG A 30 13.08 9.53 3.78
N ALA A 31 12.80 8.25 3.48
CA ALA A 31 13.83 7.28 3.14
C ALA A 31 14.59 7.67 1.86
N ALA A 32 13.86 8.12 0.83
CA ALA A 32 14.46 8.57 -0.42
C ALA A 32 15.33 9.81 -0.23
N ASP A 33 14.89 10.80 0.55
CA ASP A 33 15.68 11.99 0.88
C ASP A 33 16.96 11.62 1.63
N ALA A 34 16.87 10.75 2.63
CA ALA A 34 18.04 10.25 3.37
C ALA A 34 19.03 9.49 2.47
N ALA A 35 18.54 8.85 1.40
CA ALA A 35 19.37 8.18 0.39
C ALA A 35 19.86 9.11 -0.75
N GLY A 36 19.50 10.40 -0.74
CA GLY A 36 19.82 11.33 -1.83
C GLY A 36 19.04 11.09 -3.13
N GLN A 37 17.91 10.37 -3.06
CA GLN A 37 17.06 9.97 -4.19
C GLN A 37 15.67 10.65 -4.19
N GLY A 38 15.47 11.69 -3.39
CA GLY A 38 14.17 12.34 -3.17
C GLY A 38 13.45 12.79 -4.45
N THR A 39 14.13 13.53 -5.32
CA THR A 39 13.56 14.03 -6.59
C THR A 39 13.09 12.89 -7.48
N TRP A 40 13.95 11.89 -7.70
CA TRP A 40 13.63 10.73 -8.52
C TRP A 40 12.43 9.97 -7.94
N MET A 41 12.41 9.75 -6.62
CA MET A 41 11.32 9.03 -5.97
C MET A 41 9.99 9.77 -6.09
N ARG A 42 10.00 11.10 -5.94
CA ARG A 42 8.80 11.93 -6.13
C ARG A 42 8.23 11.80 -7.53
N ASP A 43 9.08 11.85 -8.55
CA ASP A 43 8.66 11.72 -9.95
C ASP A 43 8.11 10.31 -10.22
N HIS A 44 8.78 9.27 -9.69
CA HIS A 44 8.32 7.89 -9.79
C HIS A 44 6.93 7.71 -9.16
N LEU A 45 6.72 8.17 -7.93
CA LEU A 45 5.44 8.09 -7.23
C LEU A 45 4.33 8.83 -7.97
N THR A 46 4.64 10.00 -8.54
CA THR A 46 3.68 10.77 -9.34
C THR A 46 3.24 9.97 -10.57
N GLY A 47 4.17 9.30 -11.26
CA GLY A 47 3.87 8.45 -12.40
C GLY A 47 3.01 7.23 -12.04
N VAL A 48 3.26 6.61 -10.89
CA VAL A 48 2.44 5.48 -10.38
C VAL A 48 1.02 5.95 -10.07
N VAL A 49 0.86 7.09 -9.38
CA VAL A 49 -0.47 7.63 -9.04
C VAL A 49 -1.23 8.06 -10.29
N ALA A 50 -0.57 8.68 -11.27
CA ALA A 50 -1.20 9.10 -12.51
C ALA A 50 -1.64 7.93 -13.41
N SER A 51 -0.97 6.78 -13.31
CA SER A 51 -1.29 5.58 -14.09
C SER A 51 -2.19 4.58 -13.35
N ALA A 52 -2.65 4.90 -12.13
CA ALA A 52 -3.44 3.99 -11.33
C ALA A 52 -4.84 3.76 -11.93
N ASP A 53 -5.12 2.49 -12.23
CA ASP A 53 -6.39 1.98 -12.72
C ASP A 53 -6.78 0.66 -12.03
N GLY A 54 -7.89 0.06 -12.46
CA GLY A 54 -8.33 -1.24 -11.92
C GLY A 54 -7.33 -2.36 -12.17
N ALA A 55 -6.65 -2.36 -13.33
CA ALA A 55 -5.66 -3.37 -13.66
C ALA A 55 -4.42 -3.30 -12.75
N LEU A 56 -3.98 -2.09 -12.38
CA LEU A 56 -2.91 -1.92 -11.39
C LEU A 56 -3.34 -2.47 -10.03
N LEU A 57 -4.58 -2.19 -9.59
CA LEU A 57 -5.10 -2.71 -8.33
C LEU A 57 -5.12 -4.24 -8.32
N ASP A 58 -5.67 -4.85 -9.37
CA ASP A 58 -5.74 -6.31 -9.50
C ASP A 58 -4.34 -6.94 -9.51
N ARG A 59 -3.38 -6.33 -10.20
CA ARG A 59 -1.99 -6.79 -10.24
C ARG A 59 -1.32 -6.71 -8.86
N LEU A 60 -1.58 -5.64 -8.10
CA LEU A 60 -1.03 -5.48 -6.75
C LEU A 60 -1.57 -6.55 -5.79
N LEU A 61 -2.87 -6.85 -5.88
CA LEU A 61 -3.53 -7.84 -5.03
C LEU A 61 -3.13 -9.27 -5.41
N SER A 62 -3.23 -9.64 -6.68
CA SER A 62 -2.87 -10.98 -7.17
C SER A 62 -1.38 -11.30 -6.98
N GLY A 63 -0.50 -10.34 -7.29
CA GLY A 63 0.93 -10.48 -7.07
C GLY A 63 1.29 -10.64 -5.59
N THR A 64 0.54 -10.02 -4.69
CA THR A 64 0.72 -10.19 -3.24
C THR A 64 0.26 -11.57 -2.79
N SER A 65 -0.89 -12.05 -3.25
CA SER A 65 -1.38 -13.40 -2.93
C SER A 65 -0.39 -14.50 -3.34
N ALA A 66 0.32 -14.34 -4.46
CA ALA A 66 1.27 -15.34 -4.95
C ALA A 66 2.62 -15.32 -4.19
N HIS A 67 2.99 -14.19 -3.59
CA HIS A 67 4.36 -13.93 -3.12
C HIS A 67 4.43 -13.26 -1.74
N ALA A 68 3.39 -13.38 -0.92
CA ALA A 68 3.29 -12.71 0.38
C ALA A 68 4.54 -12.89 1.25
N THR A 69 5.03 -14.13 1.39
CA THR A 69 6.25 -14.44 2.16
C THR A 69 7.48 -13.71 1.63
N ARG A 70 7.74 -13.77 0.31
CA ARG A 70 8.88 -13.09 -0.31
C ARG A 70 8.78 -11.57 -0.13
N ARG A 71 7.58 -11.01 -0.30
CA ARG A 71 7.36 -9.57 -0.12
C ARG A 71 7.55 -9.14 1.34
N ALA A 72 7.22 -10.00 2.31
CA ALA A 72 7.51 -9.74 3.71
C ALA A 72 9.02 -9.64 3.95
N GLU A 73 9.80 -10.60 3.46
CA GLU A 73 11.27 -10.61 3.54
C GLU A 73 11.89 -9.36 2.87
N GLU A 74 11.39 -8.98 1.68
CA GLU A 74 11.81 -7.74 0.99
C GLU A 74 11.54 -6.49 1.85
N MET A 75 10.41 -6.44 2.55
CA MET A 75 10.08 -5.32 3.45
C MET A 75 10.91 -5.34 4.73
N GLU A 76 11.32 -6.50 5.25
CA GLU A 76 12.26 -6.61 6.38
C GLU A 76 13.66 -6.09 5.99
N HIS A 77 14.11 -6.41 4.77
CA HIS A 77 15.34 -5.84 4.22
C HIS A 77 15.21 -4.32 4.03
N ALA A 78 14.07 -3.84 3.53
CA ALA A 78 13.80 -2.40 3.41
C ALA A 78 13.82 -1.70 4.78
N ALA A 79 13.22 -2.30 5.81
CA ALA A 79 13.25 -1.77 7.18
C ALA A 79 14.70 -1.65 7.69
N THR A 80 15.54 -2.64 7.39
CA THR A 80 16.97 -2.61 7.74
C THR A 80 17.70 -1.46 7.03
N LEU A 81 17.45 -1.26 5.73
CA LEU A 81 18.00 -0.13 4.97
C LEU A 81 17.54 1.21 5.55
N LEU A 82 16.26 1.37 5.86
CA LEU A 82 15.73 2.62 6.44
C LEU A 82 16.44 2.96 7.75
N ARG A 83 16.65 1.98 8.64
CA ARG A 83 17.40 2.21 9.89
C ARG A 83 18.85 2.62 9.63
N GLN A 84 19.52 2.03 8.63
CA GLN A 84 20.88 2.43 8.24
C GLN A 84 20.95 3.87 7.72
N LEU A 85 19.88 4.34 7.08
CA LEU A 85 19.71 5.72 6.62
C LEU A 85 19.27 6.68 7.74
N GLY A 86 19.06 6.20 8.97
CA GLY A 86 18.57 7.01 10.09
C GLY A 86 17.07 7.32 10.04
N VAL A 87 16.29 6.54 9.29
CA VAL A 87 14.84 6.67 9.16
C VAL A 87 14.14 5.54 9.90
N GLU A 88 13.15 5.89 10.74
CA GLU A 88 12.34 4.90 11.46
C GLU A 88 11.34 4.21 10.51
N PRO A 89 11.38 2.87 10.34
CA PRO A 89 10.58 2.14 9.35
C PRO A 89 9.18 1.73 9.86
N SER A 90 8.41 2.64 10.44
CA SER A 90 7.13 2.34 11.10
C SER A 90 6.09 1.68 10.17
N ILE A 91 5.87 2.24 8.98
CA ILE A 91 4.91 1.73 7.99
C ILE A 91 5.46 0.46 7.33
N THR A 92 6.75 0.46 7.00
CA THR A 92 7.46 -0.67 6.40
C THR A 92 7.34 -1.93 7.26
N GLU A 93 7.56 -1.82 8.57
CA GLU A 93 7.40 -2.94 9.50
C GLU A 93 5.95 -3.43 9.63
N VAL A 94 4.99 -2.51 9.67
CA VAL A 94 3.57 -2.88 9.68
C VAL A 94 3.18 -3.63 8.40
N ILE A 95 3.71 -3.22 7.24
CA ILE A 95 3.48 -3.91 5.97
C ILE A 95 4.13 -5.31 6.00
N ALA A 96 5.38 -5.44 6.48
CA ALA A 96 6.05 -6.73 6.58
C ALA A 96 5.26 -7.73 7.45
N ARG A 97 4.81 -7.28 8.63
CA ARG A 97 3.95 -8.07 9.52
C ARG A 97 2.61 -8.42 8.88
N MET A 98 1.93 -7.47 8.22
CA MET A 98 0.69 -7.76 7.50
C MET A 98 0.90 -8.85 6.45
N LEU A 99 1.99 -8.77 5.68
CA LEU A 99 2.32 -9.75 4.64
C LEU A 99 2.65 -11.13 5.24
N HIS A 100 3.28 -11.18 6.41
CA HIS A 100 3.53 -12.41 7.15
C HIS A 100 2.23 -13.06 7.65
N ASP A 101 1.33 -12.24 8.18
CA ASP A 101 0.04 -12.66 8.77
C ASP A 101 -1.04 -12.92 7.71
N THR A 102 -0.77 -12.59 6.43
CA THR A 102 -1.72 -12.78 5.35
C THR A 102 -1.90 -14.26 5.04
N ASP A 103 -3.04 -14.83 5.42
CA ASP A 103 -3.52 -16.05 4.79
C ASP A 103 -3.92 -15.72 3.36
N THR A 104 -3.18 -16.26 2.39
CA THR A 104 -3.46 -16.06 0.95
C THR A 104 -4.89 -16.43 0.55
N SER A 105 -5.57 -17.28 1.33
CA SER A 105 -6.98 -17.66 1.16
C SER A 105 -7.98 -16.57 1.59
N SER A 106 -7.52 -15.54 2.31
CA SER A 106 -8.29 -14.42 2.85
C SER A 106 -8.04 -13.09 2.13
N MET A 107 -7.23 -13.10 1.07
CA MET A 107 -6.98 -11.92 0.24
C MET A 107 -8.27 -11.45 -0.44
N PRO A 108 -8.51 -10.13 -0.52
CA PRO A 108 -9.69 -9.60 -1.19
C PRO A 108 -9.64 -9.93 -2.68
N VAL A 109 -10.57 -10.77 -3.13
CA VAL A 109 -10.84 -11.01 -4.55
C VAL A 109 -11.86 -9.97 -4.99
N TRP A 110 -11.49 -9.12 -5.94
CA TRP A 110 -12.48 -8.27 -6.60
C TRP A 110 -13.33 -9.12 -7.53
N ILE A 111 -14.63 -9.20 -7.25
CA ILE A 111 -15.62 -9.84 -8.12
C ILE A 111 -16.56 -8.74 -8.59
N PRO A 112 -16.59 -8.39 -9.89
CA PRO A 112 -17.52 -7.39 -10.39
C PRO A 112 -18.96 -7.84 -10.12
N SER A 113 -19.81 -6.90 -9.69
CA SER A 113 -21.24 -7.15 -9.55
C SER A 113 -21.85 -7.37 -10.94
N PRO A 114 -22.76 -8.35 -11.15
CA PRO A 114 -23.37 -8.63 -12.45
C PRO A 114 -24.26 -7.50 -13.00
N SER A 115 -24.36 -6.35 -12.32
CA SER A 115 -25.19 -5.20 -12.70
C SER A 115 -24.44 -4.05 -13.39
N GLU A 116 -23.16 -4.22 -13.75
CA GLU A 116 -22.34 -3.18 -14.41
C GLU A 116 -21.82 -3.63 -15.79
N SER A 117 -22.69 -4.26 -16.61
CA SER A 117 -22.44 -4.57 -18.03
C SER A 117 -23.47 -3.91 -18.95
#